data_AF-A0A401PC17-F1
#
_entry.id   AF-A0A401PC17-F1
#
_cell.length_a   1.000
_cell.length_b   1.000
_cell.length_c   1.000
_cell.angle_alpha   90.00
_cell.angle_beta   90.00
_cell.angle_gamma   90.00
#
_symmetry.space_group_name_H-M   'P 1'
#
loop_
_entity.id
_entity.type
_entity.pdbx_description
1 polymer ?
#
loop_
_entity_poly.entity_id
_entity_poly.type
_entity_poly.pdbx_seq_one_letter_code
_entity_poly.pdbx_strand_id
1 'polypeptide(L)'
;MTKFMIRNATSADCADLLRLIKELASYENMANAVKLTEKGLGIGSEILKRISQIAIQNRCCSMHFLVVGWNKASIEYYTKRGARDLSKQEGWHLFKFSKENMIKLASEE
;
A
#
# COMPACT_ATOMS: atom_id res chain seq x y z
N MET A 1 -35.95 21.78 -3.47
CA MET A 1 -34.74 21.96 -2.65
C MET A 1 -34.01 20.63 -2.59
N THR A 2 -32.75 20.58 -3.03
CA THR A 2 -31.93 19.38 -2.91
C THR A 2 -31.62 19.15 -1.43
N LYS A 3 -31.92 17.96 -0.93
CA LYS A 3 -31.69 17.58 0.48
C LYS A 3 -30.23 17.17 0.64
N PHE A 4 -29.42 18.00 1.29
CA PHE A 4 -28.03 17.64 1.62
C PHE A 4 -28.00 16.68 2.81
N MET A 5 -27.13 15.67 2.75
CA MET A 5 -26.93 14.69 3.81
C MET A 5 -25.46 14.63 4.17
N ILE A 6 -25.14 14.92 5.43
CA ILE A 6 -23.77 14.81 5.96
C ILE A 6 -23.60 13.39 6.52
N ARG A 7 -22.50 12.73 6.14
CA ARG A 7 -22.13 11.40 6.64
C ARG A 7 -20.64 11.34 6.93
N ASN A 8 -20.22 10.29 7.65
CA ASN A 8 -18.80 10.00 7.83
C ASN A 8 -18.12 9.80 6.47
N ALA A 9 -16.90 10.34 6.36
CA ALA A 9 -16.03 10.13 5.22
C ALA A 9 -15.48 8.69 5.24
N THR A 10 -15.30 8.16 4.05
CA THR A 10 -14.74 6.85 3.74
C THR A 10 -13.55 7.03 2.80
N SER A 11 -12.76 5.97 2.58
CA SER A 11 -11.66 6.02 1.61
C SER A 11 -12.11 6.38 0.18
N ALA A 12 -13.39 6.20 -0.16
CA ALA A 12 -13.94 6.60 -1.46
C ALA A 12 -14.02 8.12 -1.64
N ASP A 13 -14.09 8.86 -0.53
CA ASP A 13 -14.19 10.33 -0.58
C ASP A 13 -12.83 10.99 -0.83
N CYS A 14 -11.72 10.24 -0.80
CA CYS A 14 -10.37 10.77 -0.94
C CYS A 14 -10.11 11.45 -2.30
N ALA A 15 -10.70 10.96 -3.39
CA ALA A 15 -10.53 11.54 -4.73
C ALA A 15 -11.21 12.91 -4.82
N ASP A 16 -12.45 13.01 -4.35
CA ASP A 16 -13.21 14.26 -4.33
C ASP A 16 -12.59 15.30 -3.39
N LEU A 17 -12.10 14.85 -2.23
CA LEU A 17 -11.36 15.71 -1.30
C LEU A 17 -10.04 16.20 -1.91
N LEU A 18 -9.29 15.32 -2.59
CA LEU A 18 -8.05 15.72 -3.26
C LEU A 18 -8.31 16.73 -4.38
N ARG A 19 -9.37 16.51 -5.16
CA ARG A 19 -9.81 17.42 -6.22
C ARG A 19 -10.16 18.78 -5.63
N LEU A 20 -10.98 18.82 -4.58
CA LEU A 20 -11.35 20.06 -3.91
C LEU A 20 -10.12 20.82 -3.39
N ILE A 21 -9.18 20.12 -2.76
CA ILE A 21 -7.92 20.72 -2.26
C ILE A 21 -7.11 21.33 -3.41
N LYS A 22 -7.01 20.64 -4.56
CA LYS A 22 -6.30 21.15 -5.74
C LYS A 22 -7.00 22.36 -6.38
N GLU A 23 -8.33 22.33 -6.45
CA GLU A 23 -9.14 23.44 -6.96
C GLU A 23 -8.98 24.69 -6.09
N LEU A 24 -9.05 24.55 -4.76
CA LEU A 24 -8.82 25.65 -3.82
C LEU A 24 -7.40 26.22 -3.93
N ALA A 25 -6.38 25.36 -3.99
CA ALA A 25 -5.00 25.82 -4.17
C ALA A 25 -4.80 26.56 -5.49
N SER A 26 -5.52 26.16 -6.55
CA SER A 26 -5.47 26.87 -7.84
C SER A 26 -6.15 28.23 -7.75
N TYR A 27 -7.28 28.33 -7.06
CA TYR A 27 -7.98 29.59 -6.81
C TYR A 27 -7.11 30.60 -6.05
N GLU A 28 -6.32 30.14 -5.08
CA GLU A 28 -5.38 30.98 -4.32
C GLU A 28 -4.02 31.20 -5.04
N ASN A 29 -3.89 30.77 -6.30
CA ASN A 29 -2.67 30.89 -7.11
C ASN A 29 -1.45 30.14 -6.51
N MET A 30 -1.72 29.05 -5.79
CA MET A 30 -0.75 28.18 -5.12
C MET A 30 -0.79 26.74 -5.66
N ALA A 31 -1.13 26.55 -6.93
CA ALA A 31 -1.34 25.22 -7.53
C ALA A 31 -0.14 24.25 -7.35
N ASN A 32 1.09 24.77 -7.40
CA ASN A 32 2.31 23.97 -7.23
C ASN A 32 2.63 23.61 -5.77
N ALA A 33 1.88 24.13 -4.80
CA ALA A 33 2.07 23.82 -3.38
C ALA A 33 1.47 22.46 -2.99
N VAL A 34 0.52 21.93 -3.78
CA VAL A 34 -0.16 20.66 -3.46
C VAL A 34 0.63 19.47 -4.00
N LYS A 35 1.48 18.89 -3.14
CA LYS A 35 2.20 17.63 -3.42
C LYS A 35 1.41 16.37 -3.03
N LEU A 36 0.17 16.52 -2.55
CA LEU A 36 -0.67 15.39 -2.14
C LEU A 36 -1.08 14.53 -3.34
N THR A 37 -1.08 13.22 -3.08
CA THR A 37 -1.65 12.19 -3.95
C THR A 37 -2.75 11.47 -3.17
N GLU A 38 -3.63 10.75 -3.86
CA GLU A 38 -4.68 9.94 -3.21
C GLU A 38 -4.09 8.92 -2.21
N LYS A 39 -2.85 8.47 -2.44
CA LYS A 39 -2.09 7.63 -1.49
C LYS A 39 -1.67 8.37 -0.22
N GLY A 40 -1.42 9.68 -0.29
CA GLY A 40 -1.13 10.54 0.85
C GLY A 40 -2.32 10.75 1.79
N LEU A 41 -3.55 10.48 1.34
CA LEU A 41 -4.77 10.62 2.14
C LEU A 41 -5.03 9.47 3.13
N GLY A 42 -4.13 8.47 3.21
CA GLY A 42 -4.09 7.54 4.36
C GLY A 42 -4.72 6.16 4.16
N ILE A 43 -5.26 5.87 2.97
CA ILE A 43 -5.93 4.59 2.66
C ILE A 43 -5.01 3.38 2.91
N GLY A 44 -3.75 3.47 2.47
CA GLY A 44 -2.78 2.38 2.65
C GLY A 44 -2.52 2.04 4.12
N SER A 45 -2.59 3.04 5.00
CA SER A 45 -2.43 2.85 6.44
C SER A 45 -3.64 2.15 7.05
N GLU A 46 -4.86 2.48 6.63
CA GLU A 46 -6.07 1.83 7.15
C GLU A 46 -6.16 0.37 6.68
N ILE A 47 -5.75 0.08 5.43
CA ILE A 47 -5.64 -1.29 4.94
C ILE A 47 -4.64 -2.09 5.78
N LEU A 48 -3.43 -1.56 5.97
CA LEU A 48 -2.39 -2.27 6.72
C LEU A 48 -2.84 -2.52 8.18
N LYS A 49 -3.44 -1.52 8.81
CA LYS A 49 -4.04 -1.62 10.15
C LYS A 49 -5.12 -2.71 10.21
N ARG A 50 -6.04 -2.76 9.24
CA ARG A 50 -7.10 -3.77 9.20
C ARG A 50 -6.53 -5.18 9.04
N ILE A 51 -5.53 -5.36 8.18
CA ILE A 51 -4.86 -6.66 8.02
C ILE A 51 -4.16 -7.05 9.32
N SER A 52 -3.47 -6.13 9.99
CA SER A 52 -2.83 -6.40 11.30
C SER A 52 -3.84 -6.82 12.37
N GLN A 53 -5.01 -6.19 12.43
CA GLN A 53 -6.09 -6.60 13.35
C GLN A 53 -6.54 -8.04 13.08
N ILE A 54 -6.78 -8.37 11.81
CA ILE A 54 -7.17 -9.73 11.40
C ILE A 54 -6.06 -10.74 11.74
N ALA A 55 -4.80 -10.39 11.49
CA ALA A 55 -3.66 -11.26 11.80
C ALA A 55 -3.59 -11.59 13.31
N ILE A 56 -3.74 -10.59 14.18
CA ILE A 56 -3.76 -10.79 15.64
C ILE A 56 -4.96 -11.65 16.07
N GLN A 57 -6.15 -11.37 15.53
CA GLN A 57 -7.35 -12.17 15.81
C GLN A 57 -7.19 -13.64 15.42
N ASN A 58 -6.44 -13.92 14.35
CA ASN A 58 -6.14 -15.27 13.87
C ASN A 58 -4.86 -15.87 14.50
N ARG A 59 -4.31 -15.24 15.55
CA ARG A 59 -3.09 -15.70 16.24
C ARG A 59 -1.87 -15.83 15.31
N CYS A 60 -1.80 -15.02 14.25
CA CYS A 60 -0.61 -14.93 13.41
C CYS A 60 0.51 -14.20 14.15
N CYS A 61 1.74 -14.73 14.08
CA CYS A 61 2.91 -14.15 14.74
C CYS A 61 3.68 -13.16 13.86
N SER A 62 3.49 -13.21 12.53
CA SER A 62 4.15 -12.31 11.60
C SER A 62 3.35 -12.15 10.30
N MET A 63 3.71 -11.12 9.53
CA MET A 63 3.23 -10.88 8.18
C MET A 63 4.46 -10.77 7.27
N HIS A 64 4.51 -11.60 6.22
CA HIS A 64 5.56 -11.55 5.21
C HIS A 64 4.96 -11.15 3.86
N PHE A 65 5.66 -10.27 3.15
CA PHE A 65 5.29 -9.81 1.81
C PHE A 65 6.55 -9.36 1.06
N LEU A 66 6.42 -9.23 -0.25
CA LEU A 66 7.53 -8.84 -1.13
C LEU A 66 7.40 -7.37 -1.52
N VAL A 67 8.54 -6.69 -1.55
CA VAL A 67 8.66 -5.34 -2.11
C VAL A 67 9.77 -5.36 -3.15
N VAL A 68 9.49 -4.88 -4.36
CA VAL A 68 10.50 -4.77 -5.42
C VAL A 68 11.57 -3.75 -5.02
N GLY A 69 12.85 -4.08 -5.26
CA GLY A 69 13.99 -3.35 -4.69
C GLY A 69 14.10 -1.88 -5.12
N TRP A 70 13.56 -1.50 -6.28
CA TRP A 70 13.56 -0.11 -6.74
C TRP A 70 12.49 0.77 -6.08
N ASN A 71 11.51 0.19 -5.38
CA ASN A 71 10.41 0.94 -4.77
C ASN A 71 10.81 1.47 -3.37
N LYS A 72 11.70 2.47 -3.36
CA LYS A 72 12.19 3.12 -2.13
C LYS A 72 11.06 3.63 -1.24
N ALA A 73 10.01 4.22 -1.84
CA ALA A 73 8.88 4.76 -1.09
C ALA A 73 8.15 3.68 -0.26
N SER A 74 7.90 2.50 -0.83
CA SER A 74 7.31 1.38 -0.09
C SER A 74 8.27 0.79 0.94
N ILE A 75 9.56 0.63 0.59
CA ILE A 75 10.56 0.13 1.52
C ILE A 75 10.62 1.03 2.76
N GLU A 76 10.70 2.36 2.58
CA GLU A 76 10.66 3.32 3.69
C GLU A 76 9.32 3.30 4.43
N TYR A 77 8.20 3.18 3.73
CA TYR A 77 6.87 3.14 4.33
C TYR A 77 6.70 1.99 5.33
N TYR A 78 7.15 0.79 4.96
CA TYR A 78 7.04 -0.40 5.80
C TYR A 78 8.11 -0.47 6.89
N THR A 79 9.36 -0.10 6.58
CA THR A 79 10.45 -0.10 7.57
C THR A 79 10.19 0.91 8.69
N LYS A 80 9.64 2.09 8.39
CA LYS A 80 9.17 3.07 9.41
C LYS A 80 8.10 2.51 10.36
N ARG A 81 7.43 1.41 9.99
CA ARG A 81 6.41 0.72 10.79
C ARG A 81 6.90 -0.58 11.42
N GLY A 82 8.21 -0.81 11.42
CA GLY A 82 8.84 -1.97 12.07
C GLY A 82 9.02 -3.20 11.17
N ALA A 83 8.70 -3.12 9.87
CA ALA A 83 9.00 -4.21 8.95
C ALA A 83 10.52 -4.37 8.77
N ARG A 84 10.99 -5.63 8.70
CA ARG A 84 12.40 -5.98 8.49
C ARG A 84 12.60 -6.48 7.06
N ASP A 85 13.66 -6.02 6.42
CA ASP A 85 14.08 -6.49 5.09
C ASP A 85 14.84 -7.82 5.25
N LEU A 86 14.11 -8.93 5.16
CA LEU A 86 14.67 -10.27 5.34
C LEU A 86 15.68 -10.65 4.25
N SER A 87 15.56 -10.10 3.03
CA SER A 87 16.56 -10.33 1.97
C SER A 87 17.91 -9.73 2.35
N LYS A 88 17.93 -8.56 3.01
CA LYS A 88 19.18 -7.96 3.51
C LYS A 88 19.66 -8.56 4.83
N GLN A 89 18.76 -8.88 5.74
CA GLN A 89 19.13 -9.37 7.07
C GLN A 89 19.57 -10.83 7.08
N GLU A 90 18.90 -11.66 6.29
CA GLU A 90 19.06 -13.12 6.35
C GLU A 90 19.54 -13.70 5.01
N GLY A 91 19.69 -12.88 3.97
CA GLY A 91 20.22 -13.30 2.67
C GLY A 91 19.24 -14.12 1.82
N TRP A 92 17.94 -14.01 2.07
CA TRP A 92 16.93 -14.76 1.33
C TRP A 92 16.80 -14.30 -0.13
N HIS A 93 16.79 -15.27 -1.02
CA HIS A 93 16.48 -15.11 -2.44
C HIS A 93 15.20 -15.87 -2.79
N LEU A 94 14.26 -15.20 -3.47
CA LEU A 94 13.04 -15.84 -3.95
C LEU A 94 13.28 -16.45 -5.34
N PHE A 95 13.15 -17.77 -5.45
CA PHE A 95 13.20 -18.50 -6.71
C PHE A 95 11.80 -18.97 -7.11
N LYS A 96 11.55 -19.10 -8.42
CA LYS A 96 10.28 -19.58 -8.96
C LYS A 96 10.55 -20.47 -10.17
N PHE A 97 9.93 -21.64 -10.19
CA PHE A 97 9.76 -22.40 -11.42
C PHE A 97 8.51 -21.95 -12.16
N SER A 98 8.60 -21.81 -13.49
CA SER A 98 7.41 -21.70 -14.33
C SER A 98 6.72 -23.07 -14.42
N LYS A 99 5.45 -23.08 -14.84
CA LYS A 99 4.69 -24.32 -15.02
C LYS A 99 5.40 -25.26 -16.01
N GLU A 100 5.92 -24.71 -17.09
CA GLU A 100 6.61 -25.44 -18.16
C GLU A 100 7.90 -26.08 -17.64
N ASN A 101 8.67 -25.36 -16.83
CA ASN A 101 9.89 -25.89 -16.23
C ASN A 101 9.59 -27.01 -15.22
N MET A 102 8.51 -26.88 -14.44
CA MET A 102 8.08 -27.97 -13.55
C MET A 102 7.63 -29.21 -14.32
N ILE A 103 6.92 -29.05 -15.44
CA ILE A 103 6.52 -30.18 -16.30
C ILE A 103 7.75 -30.91 -16.83
N LYS A 104 8.76 -30.18 -17.31
CA LYS A 104 10.02 -30.78 -17.81
C LYS A 104 10.73 -31.57 -16.72
N LEU A 105 10.95 -30.97 -15.55
CA LEU A 105 11.58 -31.61 -14.40
C LEU A 105 10.84 -32.89 -13.97
N ALA A 106 9.51 -32.89 -13.99
CA ALA A 106 8.70 -34.06 -13.62
C ALA A 106 8.78 -35.21 -14.64
N SER A 107 9.30 -34.95 -15.84
CA SER A 107 9.46 -35.91 -16.94
C SER A 107 10.92 -36.34 -17.18
N GLU A 108 11.86 -35.88 -16.35
CA GLU A 108 13.26 -36.33 -16.39
C GLU A 108 13.37 -37.71 -15.70
N GLU A 109 13.98 -38.70 -16.39
CA GLU A 109 14.31 -40.04 -15.85
C GLU A 109 15.61 -40.04 -15.05
#